data_AF-A0A8J3FRK5-F1
#
_entry.id   AF-A0A8J3FRK5-F1
#
_cell.length_a   1.000
_cell.length_b   1.000
_cell.length_c   1.000
_cell.angle_alpha   90.00
_cell.angle_beta   90.00
_cell.angle_gamma   90.00
#
_symmetry.space_group_name_H-M   'P 1'
#
loop_
_entity.id
_entity.type
_entity.pdbx_description
1 polymer ?
#
loop_
_entity_poly.entity_id
_entity_poly.type
_entity_poly.pdbx_seq_one_letter_code
_entity_poly.pdbx_strand_id
1 'polypeptide(L)' 'MTTDIAVSPAMPPAGPDARDQPTVVAVAWPTGRPIYPYTPDEIAEGVDVYTRHLKARRRAQGGGRDA' A
#
# COMPACT_ATOMS: atom_id res chain seq x y z
N MET A 1 -39.30 40.07 1.63
CA MET A 1 -37.92 39.87 2.11
C MET A 1 -38.01 39.25 3.50
N THR A 2 -37.87 37.94 3.60
CA THR A 2 -37.80 37.20 4.87
C THR A 2 -36.85 36.04 4.63
N THR A 3 -35.70 36.05 5.28
CA THR A 3 -34.67 35.02 5.15
C THR A 3 -34.97 33.92 6.15
N ASP A 4 -35.33 32.74 5.65
CA ASP A 4 -35.56 31.54 6.48
C ASP A 4 -34.20 30.87 6.75
N ILE A 5 -33.84 30.77 8.03
CA ILE A 5 -32.61 30.12 8.49
C ILE A 5 -32.93 28.62 8.61
N ALA A 6 -32.65 27.87 7.55
CA ALA A 6 -32.72 26.42 7.59
C ALA A 6 -31.45 25.84 8.23
N VAL A 7 -31.64 25.38 9.47
CA VAL A 7 -30.92 24.33 10.21
C VAL A 7 -29.67 23.77 9.53
N SER A 8 -28.50 23.99 10.16
CA SER A 8 -27.26 23.28 9.85
C SER A 8 -27.49 21.77 9.83
N PRO A 9 -27.02 21.03 8.81
CA PRO A 9 -27.07 19.58 8.88
C PRO A 9 -26.20 19.13 10.07
N ALA A 10 -26.82 18.41 10.99
CA ALA A 10 -26.14 17.73 12.08
C ALA A 10 -24.98 16.92 11.49
N MET A 11 -23.78 17.17 12.01
CA MET A 11 -22.58 16.44 11.70
C MET A 11 -22.88 14.94 11.82
N PRO A 12 -22.62 14.10 10.80
CA PRO A 12 -22.85 12.67 10.93
C PRO A 12 -22.05 12.15 12.14
N PRO A 13 -22.55 11.13 12.87
CA PRO A 13 -21.73 10.49 13.89
C PRO A 13 -20.43 10.08 13.21
N ALA A 14 -19.29 10.39 13.85
CA ALA A 14 -17.97 9.99 13.37
C ALA A 14 -18.04 8.48 13.04
N GLY A 15 -18.16 8.18 11.74
CA GLY A 15 -18.02 6.82 11.25
C GLY A 15 -16.63 6.32 11.64
N PRO A 16 -16.41 5.00 11.60
CA PRO A 16 -15.13 4.40 11.98
C PRO A 16 -14.00 5.22 11.36
N ASP A 17 -13.08 5.66 12.22
CA ASP A 17 -12.02 6.62 11.92
C ASP A 17 -11.59 6.50 10.46
N ALA A 18 -11.80 7.54 9.65
CA ALA A 18 -11.39 7.60 8.25
C ALA A 18 -9.88 7.38 8.03
N ARG A 19 -9.12 7.17 9.12
CA ARG A 19 -7.70 6.86 9.18
C ARG A 19 -7.39 5.39 8.92
N ASP A 20 -8.36 4.48 9.09
CA ASP A 20 -8.16 3.02 8.91
C ASP A 20 -8.68 2.48 7.58
N GLN A 21 -9.18 3.34 6.69
CA GLN A 21 -9.57 2.92 5.35
C GLN A 21 -8.32 2.85 4.46
N PRO A 22 -7.96 1.67 3.92
CA PRO A 22 -6.79 1.56 3.06
C PRO A 22 -7.03 2.38 1.78
N THR A 23 -6.27 3.46 1.61
CA THR A 23 -6.38 4.38 0.48
C THR A 23 -6.07 3.64 -0.82
N VAL A 24 -7.05 3.53 -1.73
CA VAL A 24 -6.81 2.94 -3.06
C VAL A 24 -5.99 3.91 -3.90
N VAL A 25 -4.83 3.47 -4.41
CA VAL A 25 -3.93 4.29 -5.25
C VAL A 25 -4.08 4.00 -6.74
N ALA A 26 -4.56 2.81 -7.10
CA ALA A 26 -4.79 2.44 -8.50
C ALA A 26 -5.78 1.27 -8.62
N VAL A 27 -6.15 0.94 -9.86
CA VAL A 27 -6.98 -0.23 -10.19
C VAL A 27 -6.25 -1.08 -11.22
N ALA A 28 -6.06 -2.37 -10.93
CA ALA A 28 -5.35 -3.30 -11.78
C ALA A 28 -6.16 -3.67 -13.01
N TRP A 29 -5.57 -3.57 -14.20
CA TRP A 29 -6.16 -4.10 -15.44
C TRP A 29 -5.67 -5.53 -15.72
N PRO A 30 -6.47 -6.44 -16.32
CA PRO A 30 -7.90 -6.32 -16.67
C PRO A 30 -8.85 -6.60 -15.50
N THR A 31 -8.29 -7.04 -14.36
CA THR A 31 -9.06 -7.64 -13.28
C THR A 31 -9.95 -6.67 -12.50
N GLY A 32 -9.74 -5.35 -12.63
CA GLY A 32 -10.47 -4.33 -11.89
C GLY A 32 -10.18 -4.31 -10.39
N ARG A 33 -9.14 -5.01 -9.93
CA ARG A 33 -8.85 -5.14 -8.50
C ARG A 33 -8.24 -3.84 -7.95
N PRO A 34 -8.67 -3.35 -6.78
CA PRO A 34 -8.06 -2.18 -6.15
C PRO A 34 -6.60 -2.49 -5.76
N ILE A 35 -5.74 -1.51 -5.97
CA ILE A 35 -4.33 -1.52 -5.57
C ILE A 35 -4.18 -0.54 -4.41
N TYR A 36 -3.55 -1.00 -3.34
CA TYR A 36 -3.28 -0.25 -2.12
C TYR A 36 -1.78 0.11 -2.04
N PRO A 37 -1.42 1.19 -1.34
CA PRO A 37 -0.03 1.51 -1.08
C PRO A 37 0.56 0.43 -0.17
N TYR A 38 1.78 0.00 -0.48
CA TYR A 38 2.52 -0.88 0.42
C TYR A 38 2.90 -0.12 1.70
N THR A 39 2.81 -0.82 2.81
CA THR A 39 3.35 -0.37 4.09
C THR A 39 4.88 -0.43 4.07
N PRO A 40 5.57 0.36 4.91
CA PRO A 40 7.02 0.27 5.05
C PRO A 40 7.53 -1.13 5.40
N ASP A 41 6.77 -1.87 6.21
CA ASP A 41 7.11 -3.24 6.60
C ASP A 41 7.03 -4.20 5.40
N GLU A 42 5.97 -4.12 4.60
CA GLU A 42 5.83 -4.92 3.36
C GLU A 42 6.95 -4.60 2.34
N ILE A 43 7.37 -3.33 2.26
CA ILE A 43 8.51 -2.92 1.42
C ILE A 43 9.81 -3.54 1.96
N ALA A 44 10.04 -3.47 3.28
CA ALA A 44 11.24 -4.03 3.91
C ALA A 44 11.35 -5.55 3.72
N GLU A 45 10.24 -6.27 3.83
CA GLU A 45 10.15 -7.70 3.53
C GLU A 45 10.52 -8.00 2.08
N GLY A 46 9.99 -7.23 1.12
CA GLY A 46 10.35 -7.36 -0.30
C GLY A 46 11.83 -7.10 -0.60
N VAL A 47 12.43 -6.12 0.08
CA VAL A 47 13.86 -5.80 -0.02
C VAL A 47 14.74 -6.93 0.51
N ASP A 48 14.33 -7.59 1.60
CA ASP A 48 15.07 -8.74 2.14
C ASP A 48 15.03 -9.92 1.17
N VAL A 49 13.87 -10.23 0.58
CA VAL A 49 13.73 -11.30 -0.44
C VAL A 49 14.63 -11.01 -1.65
N TYR A 50 14.58 -9.80 -2.21
CA TYR A 50 15.46 -9.42 -3.34
C TYR A 50 16.94 -9.54 -2.97
N THR A 51 17.32 -9.04 -1.79
CA THR A 51 18.69 -9.07 -1.31
C THR A 51 19.20 -10.50 -1.10
N ARG A 52 18.37 -11.39 -0.58
CA ARG A 52 18.68 -12.82 -0.42
C ARG A 52 18.93 -13.47 -1.78
N HIS A 53 18.07 -13.23 -2.76
CA HIS A 53 18.26 -13.76 -4.12
C HIS A 53 19.51 -13.18 -4.79
N LEU A 54 19.78 -11.88 -4.64
CA LEU A 54 20.98 -11.24 -5.17
C LEU A 54 22.25 -11.83 -4.55
N LYS A 55 22.27 -12.02 -3.21
CA LYS A 55 23.38 -12.66 -2.49
C LYS A 55 23.57 -14.11 -2.93
N ALA A 56 22.49 -14.87 -3.12
CA ALA A 56 22.54 -16.25 -3.59
C ALA A 56 23.17 -16.35 -5.00
N ARG A 57 22.76 -15.47 -5.92
CA ARG A 57 23.35 -15.39 -7.28
C ARG A 57 24.83 -15.02 -7.25
N ARG A 58 25.22 -14.08 -6.38
CA ARG A 58 26.63 -13.70 -6.19
C ARG A 58 27.49 -14.86 -5.66
N ARG A 59 26.96 -15.65 -4.71
CA ARG A 59 27.65 -16.86 -4.20
C ARG A 59 27.80 -17.92 -5.29
N ALA A 60 26.77 -18.14 -6.11
CA ALA A 60 26.85 -19.07 -7.23
C ALA A 60 27.90 -18.66 -8.29
N GLN A 61 28.07 -17.36 -8.58
CA GLN A 61 29.13 -16.88 -9.48
C GLN A 61 30.54 -16.90 -8.86
N GLY A 62 30.65 -16.85 -7.53
CA GLY A 62 31.93 -16.87 -6.81
C GLY A 62 32.49 -18.27 -6.54
N GLY A 63 31.69 -19.32 -6.66
CA GLY A 63 32.08 -20.72 -6.40
C GLY A 63 32.50 -21.53 -7.63
N GLY A 64 32.53 -20.92 -8.82
CA GLY A 64 32.83 -21.59 -10.10
C GLY A 64 34.23 -21.34 -10.65
N ARG A 65 35.22 -21.04 -9.79
CA ARG A 65 36.63 -20.84 -10.22
C ARG A 65 37.65 -21.79 -9.59
N ASP A 66 37.20 -22.73 -8.77
CA ASP A 66 38.07 -23.77 -8.20
C ASP A 66 37.35 -25.14 -8.29
N ALA A 67 37.37 -25.74 -9.48
CA ALA A 67 37.06 -27.17 -9.69
C ALA A 67 37.90 -27.69 -10.86
#